data_AF-A0A1W9V6D9-F1
#
_entry.id   AF-A0A1W9V6D9-F1
#
_cell.length_a   1.000
_cell.length_b   1.000
_cell.length_c   1.000
_cell.angle_alpha   90.00
_cell.angle_beta   90.00
_cell.angle_gamma   90.00
#
_symmetry.space_group_name_H-M   'P 1'
#
loop_
_entity.id
_entity.type
_entity.pdbx_description
1 polymer ?
#
loop_
_entity_poly.entity_id
_entity_poly.type
_entity_poly.pdbx_seq_one_letter_code
_entity_poly.pdbx_strand_id
1 'polypeptide(L)'
;MKKKATALMVLFMILSGTFLYAEVTNSEYYPKTMAINRVFPHKDGYRVDYIKSNRTLGTVYCPTEWFQKAAGYGEIVYGQGAQFPYATFYYKDGKIDHFRLYLVSDFNDVSWGVFREENADEKFSISELIIEY
;
A
#
# COMPACT_ATOMS: atom_id res chain seq x y z
N MET A 1 -48.15 -41.45 7.84
CA MET A 1 -47.51 -40.24 8.44
C MET A 1 -45.99 -40.25 8.31
N LYS A 2 -45.28 -41.36 8.55
CA LYS A 2 -43.80 -41.44 8.49
C LYS A 2 -43.18 -41.01 7.15
N LYS A 3 -43.72 -41.42 5.99
CA LYS A 3 -43.18 -41.06 4.66
C LYS A 3 -43.23 -39.56 4.34
N LYS A 4 -44.23 -38.83 4.85
CA LYS A 4 -44.35 -37.37 4.67
C LYS A 4 -43.33 -36.61 5.51
N ALA A 5 -43.04 -37.11 6.72
CA ALA A 5 -42.00 -36.55 7.58
C ALA A 5 -40.59 -36.77 7.00
N THR A 6 -40.33 -37.94 6.41
CA THR A 6 -39.05 -38.21 5.72
C THR A 6 -38.86 -37.30 4.51
N ALA A 7 -39.91 -37.07 3.70
CA ALA A 7 -39.85 -36.16 2.56
C ALA A 7 -39.59 -34.70 2.99
N LEU A 8 -40.21 -34.25 4.09
CA LEU A 8 -40.00 -32.91 4.63
C LEU A 8 -38.56 -32.73 5.14
N MET A 9 -37.99 -33.76 5.77
CA MET A 9 -36.62 -33.74 6.29
C MET A 9 -35.58 -33.69 5.17
N VAL A 10 -35.80 -34.43 4.08
CA VAL A 10 -34.95 -34.38 2.89
C VAL A 10 -35.05 -33.02 2.19
N LEU A 11 -36.26 -32.45 2.10
CA LEU A 11 -36.45 -31.10 1.55
C LEU A 11 -35.74 -30.03 2.38
N PHE A 12 -35.77 -30.16 3.72
CA PHE A 12 -35.08 -29.25 4.63
C PHE A 12 -33.55 -29.36 4.51
N MET A 13 -33.02 -30.57 4.31
CA MET A 13 -31.59 -30.77 4.03
C MET A 13 -31.17 -30.13 2.69
N ILE A 14 -31.98 -30.29 1.64
CA ILE A 14 -31.68 -29.70 0.32
C ILE A 14 -31.73 -28.15 0.38
N LEU A 15 -32.69 -27.59 1.10
CA LEU A 15 -32.82 -26.14 1.30
C LEU A 15 -31.71 -25.54 2.19
N SER A 16 -31.14 -26.33 3.11
CA SER A 16 -30.03 -25.86 3.95
C SER A 16 -28.68 -25.80 3.21
N GLY A 17 -28.54 -26.51 2.09
CA GLY A 17 -27.30 -26.57 1.32
C GLY A 17 -27.03 -25.36 0.41
N THR A 18 -28.04 -24.50 0.15
CA THR A 18 -27.91 -23.39 -0.81
C THR A 18 -27.39 -22.08 -0.20
N PHE A 19 -27.15 -22.02 1.11
CA PHE A 19 -26.70 -20.79 1.81
C PHE A 19 -25.19 -20.70 2.07
N LEU A 20 -24.38 -21.63 1.54
CA LEU A 20 -22.92 -21.65 1.73
C LEU A 20 -22.15 -21.18 0.49
N TYR A 21 -22.69 -20.24 -0.28
CA TYR A 21 -21.85 -19.45 -1.18
C TYR A 21 -21.18 -18.36 -0.34
N ALA A 22 -20.01 -18.69 0.22
CA ALA A 22 -19.07 -17.66 0.64
C ALA A 22 -18.61 -16.96 -0.65
N GLU A 23 -19.15 -15.78 -0.92
CA GLU A 23 -18.60 -14.89 -1.94
C GLU A 23 -17.17 -14.56 -1.50
N VAL A 24 -16.19 -15.19 -2.17
CA VAL A 24 -14.80 -14.80 -2.02
C VAL A 24 -14.67 -13.43 -2.67
N THR A 25 -14.89 -12.39 -1.88
CA THR A 25 -14.54 -11.02 -2.24
C THR A 25 -13.02 -10.95 -2.34
N ASN A 26 -12.51 -11.36 -3.50
CA ASN A 26 -11.12 -11.08 -3.86
C ASN A 26 -10.97 -9.56 -3.79
N SER A 27 -10.04 -9.09 -2.94
CA SER A 27 -9.73 -7.67 -2.92
C SER A 27 -9.21 -7.29 -4.31
N GLU A 28 -9.81 -6.28 -4.92
CA GLU A 28 -9.36 -5.71 -6.19
C GLU A 28 -7.91 -5.20 -6.09
N TYR A 29 -7.48 -4.88 -4.86
CA TYR A 29 -6.18 -4.33 -4.56
C TYR A 29 -5.27 -5.35 -3.88
N TYR A 30 -4.03 -5.43 -4.36
CA TYR A 30 -2.99 -6.23 -3.73
C TYR A 30 -1.91 -5.33 -3.10
N PRO A 31 -1.78 -5.29 -1.76
CA PRO A 31 -0.78 -4.45 -1.10
C PRO A 31 0.60 -5.13 -1.08
N LYS A 32 1.64 -4.35 -1.34
CA LYS A 32 3.04 -4.76 -1.15
C LYS A 32 3.75 -3.76 -0.24
N THR A 33 4.30 -4.26 0.85
CA THR A 33 4.96 -3.45 1.88
C THR A 33 6.47 -3.56 1.78
N MET A 34 7.16 -2.43 1.86
CA MET A 34 8.62 -2.35 1.83
C MET A 34 9.13 -1.48 2.97
N ALA A 35 10.23 -1.88 3.60
CA ALA A 35 10.88 -1.07 4.62
C ALA A 35 11.53 0.15 3.96
N ILE A 36 11.40 1.31 4.59
CA ILE A 36 12.08 2.53 4.16
C ILE A 36 13.41 2.62 4.90
N ASN A 37 14.49 2.89 4.18
CA ASN A 37 15.77 3.18 4.78
C ASN A 37 15.87 4.66 5.17
N ARG A 38 15.47 5.58 4.27
CA ARG A 38 15.51 7.02 4.53
C ARG A 38 14.57 7.80 3.62
N VAL A 39 14.01 8.89 4.14
CA VAL A 39 13.22 9.87 3.39
C VAL A 39 13.92 11.21 3.38
N PHE A 40 13.96 11.84 2.21
CA PHE A 40 14.59 13.15 2.01
C PHE A 40 13.53 14.13 1.50
N PRO A 41 13.08 15.06 2.34
CA PRO A 41 12.19 16.13 1.92
C PRO A 41 12.87 17.04 0.89
N HIS A 42 12.12 17.45 -0.12
CA HIS A 42 12.51 18.39 -1.17
C HIS A 42 11.35 19.36 -1.44
N LYS A 43 11.62 20.53 -2.03
CA LYS A 43 10.56 21.52 -2.35
C LYS A 43 9.47 20.94 -3.25
N ASP A 44 9.85 20.03 -4.15
CA ASP A 44 8.96 19.43 -5.15
C ASP A 44 8.43 18.04 -4.75
N GLY A 45 8.83 17.51 -3.58
CA GLY A 45 8.35 16.20 -3.14
C GLY A 45 9.24 15.51 -2.11
N TYR A 46 9.22 14.17 -2.11
CA TYR A 46 10.03 13.33 -1.23
C TYR A 46 10.83 12.34 -2.05
N ARG A 47 12.15 12.26 -1.82
CA ARG A 47 12.92 11.10 -2.27
C ARG A 47 12.85 10.03 -1.17
N VAL A 48 12.45 8.83 -1.53
CA VAL A 48 12.30 7.70 -0.62
C VAL A 48 13.27 6.60 -1.04
N ASP A 49 14.23 6.32 -0.18
CA ASP A 49 15.13 5.17 -0.33
C ASP A 49 14.53 4.01 0.46
N TYR A 50 14.24 2.90 -0.22
CA TYR A 50 13.61 1.71 0.36
C TYR A 50 14.49 0.48 0.17
N ILE A 51 14.24 -0.53 1.01
CA ILE A 51 15.01 -1.77 1.00
C ILE A 51 14.30 -2.78 0.09
N LYS A 52 14.99 -3.19 -0.97
CA LYS A 52 14.53 -4.23 -1.91
C LYS A 52 14.66 -5.62 -1.28
N SER A 53 13.98 -6.60 -1.86
CA SER A 53 13.99 -8.02 -1.45
C SER A 53 15.41 -8.62 -1.49
N ASN A 54 16.25 -8.12 -2.40
CA ASN A 54 17.66 -8.51 -2.49
C ASN A 54 18.58 -7.75 -1.50
N ARG A 55 18.01 -7.00 -0.55
CA ARG A 55 18.71 -6.17 0.46
C ARG A 55 19.55 -5.02 -0.09
N THR A 56 19.34 -4.64 -1.35
CA THR A 56 19.90 -3.39 -1.91
C THR A 56 18.90 -2.24 -1.76
N LEU A 57 19.38 -1.02 -1.95
CA LEU A 57 18.52 0.16 -1.92
C LEU A 57 17.89 0.39 -3.28
N GLY A 58 16.58 0.63 -3.29
CA GLY A 58 15.87 1.28 -4.38
C GLY A 58 15.57 2.72 -4.00
N THR A 59 15.41 3.59 -5.00
CA THR A 59 15.09 5.00 -4.81
C THR A 59 13.88 5.35 -5.66
N VAL A 60 12.93 6.07 -5.08
CA VAL A 60 11.83 6.71 -5.81
C VAL A 60 11.71 8.18 -5.43
N TYR A 61 11.20 8.95 -6.39
CA TYR A 61 10.89 10.36 -6.20
C TYR A 61 9.38 10.49 -6.20
N CYS A 62 8.81 11.07 -5.16
CA CYS A 62 7.38 11.20 -4.96
C CYS A 62 7.01 12.69 -5.02
N PRO A 63 6.46 13.18 -6.14
CA PRO A 63 6.03 14.56 -6.30
C PRO A 63 5.05 15.01 -5.22
N THR A 64 5.16 16.26 -4.76
CA THR A 64 4.25 16.84 -3.75
C THR A 64 2.79 16.77 -4.18
N GLU A 65 2.51 16.90 -5.49
CA GLU A 65 1.17 16.81 -6.07
C GLU A 65 0.44 15.50 -5.76
N TRP A 66 1.16 14.39 -5.55
CA TRP A 66 0.56 13.10 -5.20
C TRP A 66 -0.09 13.12 -3.81
N PHE A 67 0.35 13.99 -2.92
CA PHE A 67 -0.08 14.08 -1.52
C PHE A 67 -1.09 15.21 -1.24
N GLN A 68 -1.49 15.99 -2.25
CA GLN A 68 -2.33 17.18 -2.06
C GLN A 68 -3.81 16.86 -1.79
N LYS A 69 -4.29 15.69 -2.19
CA LYS A 69 -5.70 15.29 -2.07
C LYS A 69 -5.85 14.19 -1.02
N ALA A 70 -6.91 14.27 -0.21
CA ALA A 70 -7.34 13.13 0.60
C ALA A 70 -7.66 11.96 -0.32
N ALA A 71 -7.13 10.77 -0.02
CA ALA A 71 -7.17 9.60 -0.91
C ALA A 71 -6.59 9.88 -2.33
N GLY A 72 -5.55 10.71 -2.40
CA GLY A 72 -4.76 10.91 -3.61
C GLY A 72 -3.88 9.71 -3.96
N TYR A 73 -3.05 9.89 -4.99
CA TYR A 73 -2.11 8.84 -5.45
C TYR A 73 -1.10 8.46 -4.35
N GLY A 74 -0.67 9.42 -3.53
CA GLY A 74 0.17 9.22 -2.37
C GLY A 74 -0.47 9.76 -1.10
N GLU A 75 -0.25 9.09 0.01
CA GLU A 75 -0.66 9.56 1.34
C GLU A 75 0.49 9.36 2.35
N ILE A 76 0.65 10.30 3.28
CA ILE A 76 1.65 10.20 4.35
C ILE A 76 0.91 10.05 5.68
N VAL A 77 1.27 9.00 6.40
CA VAL A 77 0.80 8.71 7.76
C VAL A 77 2.00 8.83 8.69
N TYR A 78 1.95 9.80 9.60
CA TYR A 78 2.98 9.98 10.61
C TYR A 78 2.68 9.15 11.86
N GLY A 79 3.70 8.52 12.43
CA GLY A 79 3.57 7.78 13.67
C GLY A 79 4.85 7.70 14.48
N GLN A 80 4.87 6.74 15.41
CA GLN A 80 5.96 6.50 16.35
C GLN A 80 6.12 5.00 16.59
N GLY A 81 7.33 4.57 16.91
CA GLY A 81 7.66 3.17 17.23
C GLY A 81 8.51 2.48 16.17
N ALA A 82 9.01 1.29 16.53
CA ALA A 82 9.98 0.52 15.74
C ALA A 82 9.44 -0.03 14.42
N GLN A 83 8.11 0.00 14.21
CA GLN A 83 7.50 -0.40 12.96
C GLN A 83 7.68 0.65 11.85
N PHE A 84 7.97 1.91 12.19
CA PHE A 84 8.26 2.97 11.24
C PHE A 84 9.76 3.05 10.91
N PRO A 85 10.17 3.46 9.70
CA PRO A 85 9.34 3.82 8.55
C PRO A 85 9.13 2.65 7.55
N TYR A 86 8.01 2.67 6.83
CA TYR A 86 7.73 1.73 5.72
C TYR A 86 6.78 2.34 4.69
N ALA A 87 6.73 1.74 3.49
CA ALA A 87 5.78 2.10 2.45
C ALA A 87 4.88 0.90 2.12
N THR A 88 3.63 1.17 1.76
CA THR A 88 2.73 0.17 1.17
C THR A 88 2.24 0.67 -0.18
N PHE A 89 2.44 -0.14 -1.22
CA PHE A 89 2.01 0.12 -2.59
C PHE A 89 0.82 -0.78 -2.91
N TYR A 90 -0.29 -0.19 -3.34
CA TYR A 90 -1.52 -0.91 -3.67
C TYR A 90 -1.59 -1.11 -5.18
N TYR A 91 -1.61 -2.37 -5.59
CA TYR A 91 -1.65 -2.76 -6.99
C TYR A 91 -3.07 -3.05 -7.46
N LYS A 92 -3.41 -2.58 -8.65
CA LYS A 92 -4.61 -2.93 -9.41
C LYS A 92 -4.22 -3.13 -10.87
N ASP A 93 -4.66 -4.24 -11.46
CA ASP A 93 -4.31 -4.63 -12.84
C ASP A 93 -2.79 -4.62 -13.15
N GLY A 94 -1.97 -4.98 -12.16
CA GLY A 94 -0.51 -5.04 -12.29
C GLY A 94 0.21 -3.70 -12.17
N LYS A 95 -0.52 -2.58 -11.96
CA LYS A 95 0.04 -1.23 -11.78
C LYS A 95 -0.20 -0.70 -10.38
N ILE A 96 0.64 0.25 -9.95
CA ILE A 96 0.42 0.96 -8.68
C ILE A 96 -0.74 1.94 -8.88
N ASP A 97 -1.84 1.69 -8.16
CA ASP A 97 -3.00 2.58 -8.12
C ASP A 97 -2.79 3.73 -7.14
N HIS A 98 -2.30 3.42 -5.94
CA HIS A 98 -1.94 4.40 -4.92
C HIS A 98 -0.92 3.81 -3.93
N PHE A 99 -0.34 4.66 -3.09
CA PHE A 99 0.61 4.22 -2.06
C PHE A 99 0.49 5.05 -0.78
N ARG A 100 0.99 4.46 0.31
CA ARG A 100 1.07 5.10 1.62
C ARG A 100 2.50 5.06 2.14
N LEU A 101 2.98 6.19 2.61
CA LEU A 101 4.22 6.32 3.35
C LEU A 101 3.88 6.39 4.84
N TYR A 102 4.39 5.45 5.61
CA TYR A 102 4.29 5.44 7.06
C TYR A 102 5.63 5.93 7.61
N LEU A 103 5.67 7.17 8.09
CA LEU A 103 6.89 7.88 8.45
C LEU A 103 6.97 8.20 9.95
N VAL A 104 8.18 8.36 10.47
CA VAL A 104 8.40 8.78 11.85
C VAL A 104 8.03 10.27 11.98
N SER A 105 7.20 10.60 12.97
CA SER A 105 6.73 11.98 13.20
C SER A 105 7.83 12.96 13.63
N ASP A 106 8.89 12.48 14.28
CA ASP A 106 10.05 13.29 14.64
C ASP A 106 11.01 13.44 13.43
N PHE A 107 11.10 14.65 12.89
CA PHE A 107 11.99 14.98 11.77
C PHE A 107 13.48 14.93 12.12
N ASN A 108 13.84 14.79 13.40
CA ASN A 108 15.22 14.57 13.83
C ASN A 108 15.61 13.08 13.85
N ASP A 109 14.65 12.16 13.61
CA ASP A 109 14.93 10.74 13.51
C ASP A 109 15.88 10.41 12.35
N VAL A 110 16.69 9.37 12.52
CA VAL A 110 17.70 8.93 11.53
C VAL A 110 17.12 8.46 10.20
N SER A 111 15.82 8.17 10.17
CA SER A 111 15.05 7.90 8.95
C SER A 111 14.80 9.14 8.10
N TRP A 112 15.04 10.35 8.61
CA TRP A 112 15.03 11.58 7.84
C TRP A 112 16.42 11.96 7.36
N GLY A 113 16.50 12.39 6.11
CA GLY A 113 17.73 12.79 5.45
C GLY A 113 17.67 14.21 4.93
N VAL A 114 18.84 14.82 4.79
CA VAL A 114 18.98 16.11 4.10
C VAL A 114 19.20 15.84 2.62
N PHE A 115 18.33 16.40 1.78
CA PHE A 115 18.50 16.36 0.33
C PHE A 115 19.67 17.29 -0.06
N ARG A 116 20.68 16.76 -0.76
CA ARG A 116 21.93 17.50 -1.10
C ARG A 116 22.23 17.53 -2.59
N GLU A 117 21.39 16.93 -3.41
CA GLU A 117 21.61 16.90 -4.84
C GLU A 117 21.12 18.22 -5.46
N GLU A 118 21.99 18.87 -6.22
CA GLU A 118 21.65 20.09 -6.95
C GLU A 118 20.87 19.74 -8.23
N ASN A 119 19.93 20.61 -8.63
CA ASN A 119 19.14 20.49 -9.86
C ASN A 119 18.32 19.18 -9.97
N ALA A 120 17.81 18.67 -8.85
CA ALA A 120 17.02 17.43 -8.84
C ALA A 120 15.52 17.63 -9.17
N ASP A 121 15.09 18.86 -9.47
CA ASP A 121 13.71 19.25 -9.73
C ASP A 121 13.03 18.35 -10.79
N GLU A 122 13.76 18.04 -11.86
CA GLU A 122 13.26 17.20 -12.97
C GLU A 122 12.92 15.76 -12.51
N LYS A 123 13.57 15.25 -11.45
CA LYS A 123 13.30 13.91 -10.92
C LYS A 123 11.92 13.80 -10.27
N PHE A 124 11.33 14.93 -9.89
CA PHE A 124 9.97 15.03 -9.36
C PHE A 124 8.93 15.35 -10.44
N SER A 125 9.32 15.37 -11.72
CA SER A 125 8.39 15.58 -12.85
C SER A 125 7.92 14.24 -13.43
N ILE A 126 7.37 13.37 -12.59
CA ILE A 126 6.90 12.02 -12.98
C ILE A 126 5.41 11.81 -12.70
N SER A 127 4.74 11.06 -13.57
CA SER A 127 3.28 10.81 -13.47
C SER A 127 2.91 9.41 -12.98
N GLU A 128 3.82 8.44 -13.08
CA GLU A 128 3.58 7.05 -12.67
C GLU A 128 4.74 6.59 -11.77
N LEU A 129 4.42 5.90 -10.68
CA LEU A 129 5.41 5.33 -9.78
C LEU A 129 5.83 3.94 -10.26
N ILE A 130 7.14 3.73 -10.37
CA ILE A 130 7.75 2.44 -10.68
C ILE A 130 8.67 2.06 -9.54
N ILE A 131 8.49 0.85 -8.98
CA ILE A 131 9.34 0.30 -7.93
C ILE A 131 9.97 -1.02 -8.37
N GLU A 132 11.19 -1.24 -7.90
CA GLU A 132 11.95 -2.47 -8.10
C GLU A 132 11.85 -3.35 -6.85
N TYR A 133 11.82 -4.66 -7.04
CA TYR A 133 11.70 -5.62 -5.93
C TYR A 133 13.01 -6.29 -5.57
#